data_AF-A0A6L8H9C2-F1
#
_entry.id   AF-A0A6L8H9C2-F1
#
_cell.length_a   1.000
_cell.length_b   1.000
_cell.length_c   1.000
_cell.angle_alpha   90.00
_cell.angle_beta   90.00
_cell.angle_gamma   90.00
#
_symmetry.space_group_name_H-M   'P 1'
#
loop_
_entity.id
_entity.type
_entity.pdbx_description
1 polymer ?
#
loop_
_entity_poly.entity_id
_entity_poly.type
_entity_poly.pdbx_seq_one_letter_code
_entity_poly.pdbx_strand_id
1 'polypeptide(L)'
;MPRRAARYPLALTAIWLAASIVAVDAHAEIEFAAWELSGRVSLEGRYFPQTGIDPRHQSSHTTGFVVEPKLYVEEAEGSSFTLVPFFRYDSADSVRTHWDLREAYALLFGELGEGEWEVRLGADRVFWGVAESQHLVDIVNQIDFLEHPNGEVKYGQPMVHVTWTGDWGALEFFGLPYHRQRIYPGQGGRLRFAGLVDNERVEYESSAREWHPDFAARYSQSFGPLDIGLSAFNGTSREASLVCMPPACKPTGVSDVSNVWIPYYAQIRQFGLDAQLTLDAWLFKLEAMHRSGERNAIGREREFVQAYSAVAAGESGFNDLISIFRKDDYVAAVVGGEYTFYSVFGSAADVGLLAEWNYDDRGRRALPRRQPMTLDNDFFIGARFAFNDVQSTEITAAFLTDASRDTRTLGVEFDRRLFDQWSLHAEANMILSIDPLDVQYVGRRDGFFEFHLEYNF
;
A
#
# COMPACT_ATOMS: atom_id res chain seq x y z
N MET A 1 19.47 26.24 0.91
CA MET A 1 19.73 25.80 2.30
C MET A 1 20.12 24.33 2.25
N PRO A 2 21.11 23.86 3.01
CA PRO A 2 21.61 22.50 2.85
C PRO A 2 20.51 21.51 3.24
N ARG A 3 20.17 20.63 2.29
CA ARG A 3 19.24 19.50 2.43
C ARG A 3 19.70 18.67 3.62
N ARG A 4 18.87 18.56 4.67
CA ARG A 4 19.07 17.51 5.67
C ARG A 4 18.78 16.19 4.96
N ALA A 5 19.81 15.37 4.78
CA ALA A 5 19.67 14.01 4.31
C ALA A 5 18.60 13.31 5.16
N ALA A 6 17.72 12.57 4.48
CA ALA A 6 16.65 11.81 5.10
C ALA A 6 17.19 10.97 6.25
N ARG A 7 16.50 11.03 7.39
CA ARG A 7 16.86 10.29 8.61
C ARG A 7 16.55 8.80 8.39
N TYR A 8 17.52 8.04 7.90
CA TYR A 8 17.44 6.57 7.80
C TYR A 8 18.49 5.84 8.68
N PRO A 9 18.63 6.15 9.98
CA PRO A 9 19.53 5.38 10.86
C PRO A 9 19.08 3.91 11.04
N LEU A 10 17.80 3.59 10.80
CA LEU A 10 17.21 2.28 11.04
C LEU A 10 17.54 1.23 9.99
N ALA A 11 17.70 1.59 8.71
CA ALA A 11 18.11 0.63 7.68
C ALA A 11 19.48 0.01 8.02
N LEU A 12 20.42 0.84 8.49
CA LEU A 12 21.72 0.38 8.97
C LEU A 12 21.61 -0.43 10.27
N THR A 13 20.69 -0.06 11.18
CA THR A 13 20.53 -0.77 12.46
C THR A 13 19.86 -2.14 12.27
N ALA A 14 18.90 -2.27 11.35
CA ALA A 14 18.25 -3.53 10.99
C ALA A 14 19.20 -4.47 10.23
N ILE A 15 20.02 -3.94 9.33
CA ILE A 15 21.10 -4.71 8.68
C ILE A 15 22.09 -5.21 9.74
N TRP A 16 22.51 -4.37 10.69
CA TRP A 16 23.40 -4.80 11.76
C TRP A 16 22.76 -5.83 12.68
N LEU A 17 21.48 -5.67 13.08
CA LEU A 17 20.79 -6.63 13.96
C LEU A 17 20.55 -7.97 13.28
N ALA A 18 20.04 -7.98 12.04
CA ALA A 18 19.80 -9.21 11.29
C ALA A 18 21.11 -9.93 10.93
N ALA A 19 22.13 -9.21 10.47
CA ALA A 19 23.46 -9.78 10.22
C ALA A 19 24.12 -10.26 11.52
N SER A 20 23.87 -9.59 12.65
CA SER A 20 24.39 -10.02 13.94
C SER A 20 23.65 -11.21 14.52
N ILE A 21 22.35 -11.41 14.24
CA ILE A 21 21.59 -12.61 14.67
C ILE A 21 22.11 -13.86 13.95
N VAL A 22 22.46 -13.76 12.67
CA VAL A 22 23.20 -14.81 11.95
C VAL A 22 24.60 -15.04 12.57
N ALA A 23 25.17 -14.02 13.23
CA ALA A 23 26.47 -14.10 13.90
C ALA A 23 26.41 -14.36 15.43
N VAL A 24 25.22 -14.56 16.04
CA VAL A 24 25.11 -14.83 17.49
C VAL A 24 25.58 -16.23 17.84
N ASP A 25 25.84 -17.10 16.87
CA ASP A 25 26.66 -18.29 17.08
C ASP A 25 28.16 -17.94 17.03
N ALA A 26 28.61 -17.12 18.00
CA ALA A 26 29.99 -16.62 18.08
C ALA A 26 31.07 -17.69 18.37
N HIS A 27 30.73 -18.97 18.15
CA HIS A 27 31.64 -20.11 18.17
C HIS A 27 31.52 -21.05 16.95
N ALA A 28 30.58 -20.79 16.02
CA ALA A 28 30.50 -21.51 14.75
C ALA A 28 31.18 -20.69 13.65
N GLU A 29 32.06 -21.31 12.86
CA GLU A 29 32.38 -20.78 11.54
C GLU A 29 31.09 -20.81 10.72
N ILE A 30 30.55 -19.65 10.34
CA ILE A 30 29.38 -19.59 9.43
C ILE A 30 29.84 -20.20 8.10
N GLU A 31 29.48 -21.46 7.86
CA GLU A 31 29.66 -22.12 6.58
C GLU A 31 28.49 -21.74 5.67
N PHE A 32 28.75 -20.84 4.72
CA PHE A 32 27.79 -20.49 3.69
C PHE A 32 27.56 -21.69 2.76
N ALA A 33 26.30 -22.15 2.67
CA ALA A 33 25.93 -23.23 1.76
C ALA A 33 25.68 -22.70 0.34
N ALA A 34 25.00 -21.55 0.22
CA ALA A 34 24.69 -20.92 -1.05
C ALA A 34 24.50 -19.41 -0.93
N TRP A 35 24.71 -18.70 -2.04
CA TRP A 35 24.30 -17.31 -2.21
C TRP A 35 23.78 -17.10 -3.63
N GLU A 36 22.78 -16.24 -3.74
CA GLU A 36 22.17 -15.85 -5.01
C GLU A 36 22.06 -14.32 -5.06
N LEU A 37 22.49 -13.74 -6.18
CA LEU A 37 22.22 -12.35 -6.51
C LEU A 37 21.32 -12.33 -7.73
N SER A 38 20.11 -11.82 -7.55
CA SER A 38 19.13 -11.62 -8.62
C SER A 38 18.53 -10.22 -8.51
N GLY A 39 17.56 -9.90 -9.35
CA GLY A 39 16.74 -8.71 -9.21
C GLY A 39 16.44 -8.04 -10.53
N ARG A 40 16.08 -6.75 -10.46
CA ARG A 40 15.59 -6.04 -11.64
C ARG A 40 16.11 -4.63 -11.82
N VAL A 41 16.17 -4.23 -13.09
CA VAL A 41 16.32 -2.84 -13.53
C VAL A 41 15.15 -2.51 -14.44
N SER A 42 14.41 -1.45 -14.14
CA SER A 42 13.27 -1.01 -14.95
C SER A 42 13.49 0.40 -15.49
N LEU A 43 13.17 0.63 -16.77
CA LEU A 43 13.05 1.94 -17.38
C LEU A 43 11.57 2.31 -17.48
N GLU A 44 11.20 3.47 -16.93
CA GLU A 44 9.81 3.94 -16.86
C GLU A 44 9.61 5.20 -17.72
N GLY A 45 8.47 5.26 -18.40
CA GLY A 45 7.96 6.50 -18.96
C GLY A 45 6.46 6.65 -18.71
N ARG A 46 6.04 7.82 -18.21
CA ARG A 46 4.64 8.16 -17.98
C ARG A 46 4.25 9.42 -18.74
N TYR A 47 3.09 9.39 -19.36
CA TYR A 47 2.50 10.48 -20.12
C TYR A 47 1.11 10.82 -19.59
N PHE A 48 0.88 12.12 -19.33
CA PHE A 48 -0.39 12.68 -18.94
C PHE A 48 -0.98 13.51 -20.09
N PRO A 49 -2.08 13.06 -20.72
CA PRO A 49 -2.70 13.78 -21.85
C PRO A 49 -3.27 15.15 -21.46
N GLN A 50 -3.56 15.36 -20.18
CA GLN A 50 -4.15 16.59 -19.67
C GLN A 50 -3.18 17.37 -18.78
N THR A 51 -3.33 18.70 -18.80
CA THR A 51 -2.53 19.62 -17.98
C THR A 51 -2.86 19.44 -16.50
N GLY A 52 -1.81 19.22 -15.69
CA GLY A 52 -1.91 19.06 -14.25
C GLY A 52 -2.43 20.29 -13.52
N ILE A 53 -2.68 20.12 -12.23
CA ILE A 53 -3.22 21.15 -11.33
C ILE A 53 -2.26 22.31 -11.06
N ASP A 54 -0.95 22.09 -11.18
CA ASP A 54 0.09 23.14 -11.09
C ASP A 54 1.01 23.10 -12.32
N PRO A 55 0.58 23.66 -13.46
CA PRO A 55 1.30 23.57 -14.73
C PRO A 55 2.69 24.23 -14.73
N ARG A 56 3.02 25.03 -13.70
CA ARG A 56 4.33 25.67 -13.57
C ARG A 56 5.41 24.71 -13.08
N HIS A 57 5.00 23.64 -12.39
CA HIS A 57 5.91 22.69 -11.76
C HIS A 57 5.67 21.25 -12.25
N GLN A 58 4.45 20.92 -12.66
CA GLN A 58 4.07 19.59 -13.09
C GLN A 58 4.25 19.39 -14.60
N SER A 59 5.05 18.38 -14.95
CA SER A 59 5.24 17.98 -16.35
C SER A 59 4.06 17.13 -16.86
N SER A 60 3.88 17.11 -18.18
CA SER A 60 3.01 16.14 -18.86
C SER A 60 3.72 14.82 -19.16
N HIS A 61 5.04 14.77 -19.01
CA HIS A 61 5.85 13.57 -19.24
C HIS A 61 6.84 13.39 -18.09
N THR A 62 6.96 12.16 -17.60
CA THR A 62 7.99 11.78 -16.63
C THR A 62 8.73 10.58 -17.18
N THR A 63 10.04 10.53 -16.91
CA THR A 63 10.87 9.37 -17.18
C THR A 63 11.66 9.02 -15.93
N GLY A 64 11.98 7.76 -15.78
CA GLY A 64 12.66 7.29 -14.59
C GLY A 64 13.29 5.94 -14.80
N PHE A 65 13.99 5.48 -13.77
CA PHE A 65 14.43 4.10 -13.70
C PHE A 65 14.42 3.63 -12.26
N VAL A 66 14.28 2.31 -12.11
CA VAL A 66 14.32 1.60 -10.83
C VAL A 66 15.44 0.57 -10.88
N VAL A 67 16.13 0.40 -9.75
CA VAL A 67 17.10 -0.67 -9.52
C VAL A 67 16.77 -1.34 -8.20
N GLU A 68 16.49 -2.63 -8.23
CA GLU A 68 16.08 -3.44 -7.07
C GLU A 68 16.77 -4.80 -7.12
N PRO A 69 18.05 -4.90 -6.70
CA PRO A 69 18.71 -6.18 -6.56
C PRO A 69 18.18 -6.91 -5.32
N LYS A 70 18.30 -8.23 -5.32
CA LYS A 70 18.02 -9.14 -4.22
C LYS A 70 19.25 -9.99 -3.98
N LEU A 71 19.80 -9.91 -2.77
CA LEU A 71 20.81 -10.84 -2.28
C LEU A 71 20.11 -11.83 -1.34
N TYR A 72 20.22 -13.12 -1.65
CA TYR A 72 19.81 -14.22 -0.80
C TYR A 72 21.05 -15.01 -0.38
N VAL A 73 21.16 -15.31 0.91
CA VAL A 73 22.26 -16.10 1.47
C VAL A 73 21.68 -17.18 2.37
N GLU A 74 22.16 -18.41 2.19
CA GLU A 74 21.72 -19.57 2.96
C GLU A 74 22.90 -20.20 3.70
N GLU A 75 22.67 -20.49 4.97
CA GLU A 75 23.61 -21.18 5.85
C GLU A 75 23.45 -22.70 5.75
N ALA A 76 24.50 -23.45 6.06
CA ALA A 76 24.49 -24.92 6.04
C ALA A 76 23.40 -25.57 6.91
N GLU A 77 22.95 -24.90 7.97
CA GLU A 77 21.88 -25.39 8.86
C GLU A 77 20.45 -25.02 8.38
N GLY A 78 20.33 -24.34 7.23
CA GLY A 78 19.07 -24.02 6.56
C GLY A 78 18.56 -22.59 6.80
N SER A 79 19.04 -21.90 7.83
CA SER A 79 18.72 -20.48 8.06
C SER A 79 19.13 -19.62 6.86
N SER A 80 18.36 -18.56 6.57
CA SER A 80 18.66 -17.68 5.44
C SER A 80 18.56 -16.20 5.77
N PHE A 81 19.20 -15.39 4.94
CA PHE A 81 19.15 -13.93 4.99
C PHE A 81 18.81 -13.36 3.61
N THR A 82 17.82 -12.48 3.57
CA THR A 82 17.41 -11.77 2.35
C THR A 82 17.66 -10.27 2.50
N LEU A 83 18.21 -9.64 1.47
CA LEU A 83 18.44 -8.19 1.38
C LEU A 83 17.99 -7.65 0.02
N VAL A 84 17.05 -6.71 0.03
CA VAL A 84 16.49 -6.08 -1.17
C VAL A 84 16.57 -4.55 -1.05
N PRO A 85 17.71 -3.92 -1.40
CA PRO A 85 17.77 -2.47 -1.51
C PRO A 85 17.02 -2.02 -2.75
N PHE A 86 16.52 -0.79 -2.72
CA PHE A 86 15.73 -0.20 -3.77
C PHE A 86 16.22 1.20 -4.07
N PHE A 87 16.32 1.54 -5.35
CA PHE A 87 16.56 2.89 -5.81
C PHE A 87 15.62 3.25 -6.94
N ARG A 88 15.07 4.46 -6.88
CA ARG A 88 14.34 5.09 -7.98
C ARG A 88 14.97 6.44 -8.31
N TYR A 89 15.07 6.70 -9.60
CA TYR A 89 15.21 8.04 -10.16
C TYR A 89 13.93 8.44 -10.90
N ASP A 90 13.49 9.68 -10.71
CA ASP A 90 12.35 10.28 -11.41
C ASP A 90 12.72 11.69 -11.92
N SER A 91 12.42 11.95 -13.19
CA SER A 91 12.80 13.21 -13.85
C SER A 91 11.97 14.43 -13.41
N ALA A 92 10.76 14.22 -12.89
CA ALA A 92 9.78 15.29 -12.66
C ALA A 92 9.59 15.60 -11.18
N ASP A 93 9.71 14.61 -10.30
CA ASP A 93 9.54 14.77 -8.86
C ASP A 93 10.79 14.32 -8.09
N SER A 94 11.49 15.29 -7.51
CA SER A 94 12.66 15.02 -6.68
C SER A 94 12.33 14.25 -5.40
N VAL A 95 11.07 14.25 -4.94
CA VAL A 95 10.64 13.42 -3.80
C VAL A 95 10.59 11.95 -4.21
N ARG A 96 10.10 11.66 -5.43
CA ARG A 96 10.02 10.31 -6.03
C ARG A 96 11.38 9.74 -6.41
N THR A 97 12.42 10.56 -6.49
CA THR A 97 13.80 10.08 -6.52
C THR A 97 14.25 9.71 -5.11
N HIS A 98 14.26 8.42 -4.77
CA HIS A 98 14.56 7.96 -3.42
C HIS A 98 15.26 6.60 -3.39
N TRP A 99 15.77 6.26 -2.21
CA TRP A 99 16.32 4.95 -1.89
C TRP A 99 15.52 4.37 -0.74
N ASP A 100 15.28 3.07 -0.75
CA ASP A 100 14.63 2.34 0.34
C ASP A 100 15.30 0.98 0.57
N LEU A 101 14.99 0.36 1.71
CA LEU A 101 15.27 -1.05 1.96
C LEU A 101 13.93 -1.79 1.99
N ARG A 102 13.61 -2.48 0.88
CA ARG A 102 12.31 -3.14 0.70
C ARG A 102 12.19 -4.35 1.61
N GLU A 103 13.25 -5.15 1.69
CA GLU A 103 13.35 -6.31 2.57
C GLU A 103 14.78 -6.41 3.13
N ALA A 104 14.90 -6.82 4.38
CA ALA A 104 16.14 -7.13 5.06
C ALA A 104 15.84 -7.97 6.31
N TYR A 105 15.78 -9.30 6.17
CA TYR A 105 15.40 -10.18 7.26
C TYR A 105 16.20 -11.47 7.28
N ALA A 106 16.37 -12.02 8.48
CA ALA A 106 16.77 -13.40 8.69
C ALA A 106 15.52 -14.27 8.82
N LEU A 107 15.53 -15.44 8.19
CA LEU A 107 14.52 -16.48 8.31
C LEU A 107 15.11 -17.67 9.05
N LEU A 108 14.46 -18.04 10.16
CA LEU A 108 14.74 -19.23 10.95
C LEU A 108 13.52 -20.13 10.87
N PHE A 109 13.71 -21.44 10.88
CA PHE A 109 12.61 -22.39 10.90
C PHE A 109 12.95 -23.64 11.71
N GLY A 110 11.94 -24.43 12.01
CA GLY A 110 12.13 -25.73 12.62
C GLY A 110 10.80 -26.46 12.83
N GLU A 111 10.87 -27.59 13.50
CA GLU A 111 9.70 -28.41 13.81
C GLU A 111 9.33 -28.30 15.30
N LEU A 112 8.04 -28.34 15.60
CA LEU A 112 7.50 -28.43 16.95
C LEU A 112 6.32 -29.40 17.00
N GLY A 113 6.58 -30.63 17.45
CA GLY A 113 5.60 -31.71 17.43
C GLY A 113 5.36 -32.20 16.00
N GLU A 114 4.12 -32.11 15.52
CA GLU A 114 3.73 -32.43 14.13
C GLU A 114 3.62 -31.17 13.25
N GLY A 115 3.93 -29.99 13.80
CA GLY A 115 3.86 -28.72 13.06
C GLY A 115 5.23 -28.11 12.78
N GLU A 116 5.25 -27.13 11.88
CA GLU A 116 6.45 -26.40 11.47
C GLU A 116 6.33 -24.94 11.92
N TRP A 117 7.43 -24.34 12.36
CA TRP A 117 7.48 -22.94 12.69
C TRP A 117 8.49 -22.20 11.83
N GLU A 118 8.17 -20.96 11.49
CA GLU A 118 9.06 -20.01 10.85
C GLU A 118 9.11 -18.72 11.67
N VAL A 119 10.29 -18.09 11.75
CA VAL A 119 10.49 -16.80 12.38
C VAL A 119 11.26 -15.91 11.41
N ARG A 120 10.67 -14.79 11.00
CA ARG A 120 11.33 -13.72 10.26
C ARG A 120 11.66 -12.55 11.18
N LEU A 121 12.92 -12.17 11.21
CA LEU A 121 13.44 -11.07 12.03
C LEU A 121 14.10 -10.02 11.13
N GLY A 122 13.49 -8.85 11.03
CA GLY A 122 14.03 -7.76 10.22
C GLY A 122 12.95 -6.86 9.62
N ALA A 123 13.18 -6.34 8.42
CA ALA A 123 12.19 -5.62 7.64
C ALA A 123 11.64 -6.53 6.54
N ASP A 124 10.33 -6.78 6.53
CA ASP A 124 9.69 -7.68 5.57
C ASP A 124 8.42 -7.05 4.96
N ARG A 125 7.94 -7.61 3.85
CA ARG A 125 6.68 -7.24 3.20
C ARG A 125 5.74 -8.43 3.24
N VAL A 126 4.64 -8.29 3.96
CA VAL A 126 3.58 -9.29 4.02
C VAL A 126 2.31 -8.77 3.34
N PHE A 127 1.50 -9.71 2.89
CA PHE A 127 0.21 -9.45 2.25
C PHE A 127 -0.77 -10.54 2.64
N TRP A 128 -2.00 -10.14 2.94
CA TRP A 128 -3.13 -11.03 2.97
C TRP A 128 -4.37 -10.27 2.50
N GLY A 129 -5.18 -10.94 1.70
CA GLY A 129 -6.31 -10.36 0.98
C GLY A 129 -6.66 -11.28 -0.18
N VAL A 130 -7.88 -11.17 -0.66
CA VAL A 130 -8.45 -11.95 -1.76
C VAL A 130 -9.11 -11.06 -2.82
N ALA A 131 -9.43 -9.81 -2.49
CA ALA A 131 -10.06 -8.86 -3.41
C ALA A 131 -9.08 -8.33 -4.48
N GLU A 132 -9.60 -7.75 -5.55
CA GLU A 132 -8.81 -7.14 -6.65
C GLU A 132 -8.82 -5.61 -6.58
N SER A 133 -9.92 -5.01 -6.11
CA SER A 133 -10.12 -3.56 -6.16
C SER A 133 -9.54 -2.79 -4.98
N GLN A 134 -9.57 -3.37 -3.78
CA GLN A 134 -8.91 -2.87 -2.57
C GLN A 134 -8.77 -4.01 -1.55
N HIS A 135 -7.69 -4.00 -0.78
CA HIS A 135 -7.41 -5.00 0.26
C HIS A 135 -7.70 -4.42 1.65
N LEU A 136 -8.88 -4.69 2.19
CA LEU A 136 -9.35 -4.10 3.46
C LEU A 136 -8.64 -4.71 4.67
N VAL A 137 -8.40 -6.02 4.61
CA VAL A 137 -7.83 -6.76 5.75
C VAL A 137 -6.32 -6.52 5.90
N ASP A 138 -5.68 -6.02 4.85
CA ASP A 138 -4.24 -5.84 4.72
C ASP A 138 -3.72 -4.58 5.42
N ILE A 139 -3.13 -4.74 6.61
CA ILE A 139 -2.86 -3.62 7.52
C ILE A 139 -1.44 -3.59 8.10
N VAL A 140 -0.59 -4.58 7.85
CA VAL A 140 0.75 -4.63 8.46
C VAL A 140 1.70 -3.63 7.83
N ASN A 141 1.84 -3.69 6.51
CA ASN A 141 2.76 -2.85 5.77
C ASN A 141 2.13 -1.52 5.36
N GLN A 142 2.93 -0.46 5.37
CA GLN A 142 2.52 0.85 4.92
C GLN A 142 2.55 0.91 3.37
N ILE A 143 1.44 1.32 2.75
CA ILE A 143 1.38 1.58 1.30
C ILE A 143 2.31 2.73 0.90
N ASP A 144 3.01 2.54 -0.22
CA ASP A 144 3.96 3.45 -0.85
C ASP A 144 3.36 4.13 -2.10
N PHE A 145 2.57 5.18 -1.89
CA PHE A 145 1.94 5.96 -2.96
C PHE A 145 2.93 6.71 -3.86
N LEU A 146 4.19 6.79 -3.46
CA LEU A 146 5.23 7.42 -4.27
C LEU A 146 5.61 6.54 -5.45
N GLU A 147 5.49 5.21 -5.30
CA GLU A 147 5.75 4.25 -6.37
C GLU A 147 4.56 4.11 -7.31
N HIS A 148 3.38 3.86 -6.74
CA HIS A 148 2.18 3.66 -7.53
C HIS A 148 0.89 4.07 -6.78
N PRO A 149 -0.08 4.72 -7.44
CA PRO A 149 -1.33 5.16 -6.83
C PRO A 149 -2.44 4.11 -6.84
N ASN A 150 -2.18 2.81 -7.06
CA ASN A 150 -3.21 1.77 -6.94
C ASN A 150 -3.26 1.14 -5.54
N GLY A 151 -2.25 1.41 -4.69
CA GLY A 151 -2.19 0.89 -3.33
C GLY A 151 -1.49 -0.46 -3.18
N GLU A 152 -1.02 -1.07 -4.27
CA GLU A 152 -0.39 -2.39 -4.28
C GLU A 152 1.06 -2.36 -3.77
N VAL A 153 1.80 -1.27 -4.05
CA VAL A 153 3.21 -1.15 -3.67
C VAL A 153 3.32 -0.76 -2.19
N LYS A 154 4.16 -1.50 -1.45
CA LYS A 154 4.35 -1.34 0.00
C LYS A 154 5.80 -1.13 0.40
N TYR A 155 5.97 -0.46 1.54
CA TYR A 155 7.23 -0.40 2.27
C TYR A 155 7.50 -1.69 3.04
N GLY A 156 8.77 -2.08 3.14
CA GLY A 156 9.22 -3.10 4.10
C GLY A 156 9.03 -2.64 5.54
N GLN A 157 8.42 -3.46 6.38
CA GLN A 157 8.02 -3.11 7.73
C GLN A 157 8.92 -3.84 8.74
N PRO A 158 9.62 -3.13 9.65
CA PRO A 158 10.34 -3.77 10.75
C PRO A 158 9.38 -4.62 11.59
N MET A 159 9.69 -5.91 11.73
CA MET A 159 8.85 -6.88 12.41
C MET A 159 9.64 -8.06 12.98
N VAL A 160 9.03 -8.67 13.99
CA VAL A 160 9.18 -10.09 14.31
C VAL A 160 7.92 -10.77 13.83
N HIS A 161 8.03 -11.66 12.85
CA HIS A 161 6.91 -12.42 12.30
C HIS A 161 7.13 -13.90 12.59
N VAL A 162 6.23 -14.49 13.35
CA VAL A 162 6.24 -15.90 13.70
C VAL A 162 5.07 -16.58 13.02
N THR A 163 5.35 -17.61 12.23
CA THR A 163 4.35 -18.48 11.62
C THR A 163 4.46 -19.85 12.25
N TRP A 164 3.32 -20.45 12.61
CA TRP A 164 3.22 -21.83 13.05
C TRP A 164 2.16 -22.53 12.22
N THR A 165 2.52 -23.62 11.57
CA THR A 165 1.65 -24.37 10.67
C THR A 165 1.47 -25.81 11.15
N GLY A 166 0.33 -26.40 10.78
CA GLY A 166 0.05 -27.82 10.94
C GLY A 166 -1.30 -28.18 10.30
N ASP A 167 -1.78 -29.41 10.51
CA ASP A 167 -3.07 -29.87 9.96
C ASP A 167 -4.27 -29.00 10.38
N TRP A 168 -4.13 -28.28 11.48
CA TRP A 168 -5.15 -27.36 12.01
C TRP A 168 -5.16 -25.98 11.33
N GLY A 169 -4.19 -25.68 10.45
CA GLY A 169 -4.08 -24.42 9.72
C GLY A 169 -2.76 -23.70 9.99
N ALA A 170 -2.74 -22.38 9.82
CA ALA A 170 -1.61 -21.52 10.13
C ALA A 170 -1.99 -20.44 11.14
N LEU A 171 -1.13 -20.23 12.14
CA LEU A 171 -1.17 -19.10 13.05
C LEU A 171 0.03 -18.20 12.78
N GLU A 172 -0.22 -16.91 12.62
CA GLU A 172 0.81 -15.90 12.43
C GLU A 172 0.72 -14.85 13.52
N PHE A 173 1.86 -14.44 14.07
CA PHE A 173 1.98 -13.39 15.06
C PHE A 173 3.02 -12.37 14.63
N PHE A 174 2.68 -11.09 14.79
CA PHE A 174 3.51 -9.96 14.36
C PHE A 174 3.78 -9.04 15.54
N GLY A 175 5.06 -8.83 15.86
CA GLY A 175 5.53 -7.75 16.72
C GLY A 175 6.15 -6.65 15.87
N LEU A 176 5.58 -5.45 15.90
CA LEU A 176 5.96 -4.34 15.01
C LEU A 176 6.55 -3.19 15.85
N PRO A 177 7.87 -3.14 16.07
CA PRO A 177 8.50 -2.19 17.00
C PRO A 177 8.61 -0.76 16.44
N TYR A 178 8.33 -0.55 15.14
CA TYR A 178 8.53 0.73 14.49
C TYR A 178 7.50 1.00 13.39
N HIS A 179 6.76 2.10 13.47
CA HIS A 179 5.82 2.52 12.43
C HIS A 179 6.56 3.27 11.29
N ARG A 180 6.41 2.78 10.06
CA ARG A 180 6.91 3.50 8.87
C ARG A 180 5.90 4.54 8.39
N GLN A 181 6.38 5.77 8.25
CA GLN A 181 5.62 6.89 7.71
C GLN A 181 5.45 6.72 6.20
N ARG A 182 4.30 7.17 5.68
CA ARG A 182 4.08 7.29 4.24
C ARG A 182 4.70 8.57 3.72
N ILE A 183 5.39 8.47 2.59
CA ILE A 183 5.87 9.63 1.84
C ILE A 183 4.86 9.94 0.72
N TYR A 184 4.57 11.22 0.52
CA TYR A 184 3.64 11.73 -0.47
C TYR A 184 4.38 12.47 -1.60
N PRO A 185 3.84 12.49 -2.83
CA PRO A 185 4.46 13.18 -3.95
C PRO A 185 4.71 14.67 -3.69
N GLY A 186 5.82 15.17 -4.23
CA GLY A 186 6.26 16.56 -4.12
C GLY A 186 5.57 17.51 -5.10
N GLN A 187 6.09 18.73 -5.19
CA GLN A 187 5.50 19.80 -6.01
C GLN A 187 5.45 19.47 -7.52
N GLY A 188 6.51 18.82 -8.03
CA GLY A 188 6.59 18.39 -9.42
C GLY A 188 5.82 17.10 -9.74
N GLY A 189 5.44 16.34 -8.70
CA GLY A 189 4.69 15.10 -8.83
C GLY A 189 3.25 15.32 -9.30
N ARG A 190 2.81 14.48 -10.24
CA ARG A 190 1.38 14.28 -10.59
C ARG A 190 0.76 13.26 -9.63
N LEU A 191 -0.56 13.01 -9.72
CA LEU A 191 -1.26 12.00 -8.92
C LEU A 191 -1.18 12.28 -7.42
N ARG A 192 -1.27 13.56 -7.05
CA ARG A 192 -1.18 14.06 -5.67
C ARG A 192 -2.43 14.82 -5.26
N PHE A 193 -2.59 15.01 -3.95
CA PHE A 193 -3.58 15.93 -3.39
C PHE A 193 -3.36 17.37 -3.89
N ALA A 194 -4.40 18.21 -3.83
CA ALA A 194 -4.31 19.61 -4.30
C ALA A 194 -3.21 20.37 -3.57
N GLY A 195 -3.28 20.38 -2.25
CA GLY A 195 -2.23 20.90 -1.38
C GLY A 195 -1.08 19.91 -1.25
N LEU A 196 0.11 20.43 -0.97
CA LEU A 196 1.28 19.61 -0.71
C LEU A 196 1.19 18.98 0.67
N VAL A 197 1.72 17.76 0.84
CA VAL A 197 1.88 17.17 2.16
C VAL A 197 3.29 17.47 2.65
N ASP A 198 3.42 17.95 3.87
CA ASP A 198 4.70 18.13 4.54
C ASP A 198 5.19 16.77 5.04
N ASN A 199 6.08 16.16 4.25
CA ASN A 199 6.69 14.87 4.57
C ASN A 199 7.67 14.94 5.76
N GLU A 200 8.06 16.14 6.24
CA GLU A 200 8.95 16.30 7.40
C GLU A 200 8.17 16.49 8.71
N ARG A 201 6.95 16.99 8.63
CA ARG A 201 6.07 17.22 9.78
C ARG A 201 5.00 16.15 9.85
N VAL A 202 5.15 15.23 10.81
CA VAL A 202 4.21 14.14 11.06
C VAL A 202 3.80 14.13 12.53
N GLU A 203 2.52 13.88 12.78
CA GLU A 203 1.92 13.84 14.11
C GLU A 203 1.36 12.45 14.42
N TYR A 204 1.40 12.06 15.70
CA TYR A 204 0.96 10.76 16.18
C TYR A 204 0.01 10.92 17.37
N GLU A 205 -0.97 10.03 17.48
CA GLU A 205 -1.78 9.92 18.69
C GLU A 205 -0.93 9.43 19.88
N SER A 206 -0.05 8.46 19.65
CA SER A 206 0.83 7.92 20.68
C SER A 206 1.99 8.87 20.96
N SER A 207 2.29 9.08 22.24
CA SER A 207 3.49 9.83 22.64
C SER A 207 4.81 9.13 22.29
N ALA A 208 4.77 7.81 22.06
CA ALA A 208 5.91 7.03 21.56
C ALA A 208 6.16 7.23 20.05
N ARG A 209 5.24 7.91 19.35
CA ARG A 209 5.33 8.25 17.92
C ARG A 209 5.64 7.00 17.07
N GLU A 210 6.62 7.08 16.17
CA GLU A 210 7.05 5.98 15.32
C GLU A 210 7.57 4.76 16.10
N TRP A 211 7.88 4.87 17.39
CA TRP A 211 8.36 3.76 18.23
C TRP A 211 7.27 3.10 19.07
N HIS A 212 6.00 3.43 18.84
CA HIS A 212 4.91 2.71 19.47
C HIS A 212 4.90 1.25 18.98
N PRO A 213 4.95 0.26 19.90
CA PRO A 213 4.88 -1.13 19.50
C PRO A 213 3.45 -1.48 19.07
N ASP A 214 3.32 -1.97 17.84
CA ASP A 214 2.07 -2.45 17.27
C ASP A 214 2.08 -3.98 17.20
N PHE A 215 0.90 -4.60 17.19
CA PHE A 215 0.76 -6.06 17.15
C PHE A 215 -0.30 -6.48 16.14
N ALA A 216 -0.04 -7.59 15.45
CA ALA A 216 -1.03 -8.26 14.62
C ALA A 216 -1.02 -9.78 14.88
N ALA A 217 -2.14 -10.42 14.61
CA ALA A 217 -2.24 -11.87 14.57
C ALA A 217 -3.18 -12.29 13.45
N ARG A 218 -2.92 -13.45 12.86
CA ARG A 218 -3.75 -14.04 11.82
C ARG A 218 -3.88 -15.55 12.03
N TYR A 219 -5.06 -16.07 11.77
CA TYR A 219 -5.32 -17.50 11.62
C TYR A 219 -5.87 -17.75 10.22
N SER A 220 -5.34 -18.75 9.52
CA SER A 220 -5.85 -19.17 8.21
C SER A 220 -5.98 -20.68 8.13
N GLN A 221 -7.00 -21.16 7.41
CA GLN A 221 -7.23 -22.58 7.20
C GLN A 221 -8.07 -22.82 5.95
N SER A 222 -7.80 -23.96 5.30
CA SER A 222 -8.53 -24.44 4.13
C SER A 222 -9.47 -25.59 4.51
N PHE A 223 -10.73 -25.51 4.09
CA PHE A 223 -11.78 -26.50 4.27
C PHE A 223 -12.29 -26.98 2.90
N GLY A 224 -11.50 -27.85 2.24
CA GLY A 224 -11.80 -28.27 0.88
C GLY A 224 -11.66 -27.08 -0.09
N PRO A 225 -12.73 -26.67 -0.81
CA PRO A 225 -12.68 -25.54 -1.73
C PRO A 225 -12.76 -24.16 -1.06
N LEU A 226 -12.95 -24.10 0.26
CA LEU A 226 -13.14 -22.87 1.02
C LEU A 226 -11.90 -22.53 1.84
N ASP A 227 -11.28 -21.39 1.56
CA ASP A 227 -10.21 -20.80 2.37
C ASP A 227 -10.78 -19.70 3.27
N ILE A 228 -10.39 -19.67 4.55
CA ILE A 228 -10.82 -18.63 5.49
C ILE A 228 -9.60 -18.08 6.23
N GLY A 229 -9.51 -16.76 6.33
CA GLY A 229 -8.60 -16.00 7.16
C GLY A 229 -9.32 -15.15 8.19
N LEU A 230 -8.81 -15.11 9.41
CA LEU A 230 -9.21 -14.20 10.48
C LEU A 230 -7.99 -13.42 10.95
N SER A 231 -8.09 -12.10 11.03
CA SER A 231 -6.99 -11.24 11.45
C SER A 231 -7.39 -10.26 12.54
N ALA A 232 -6.43 -9.89 13.37
CA ALA A 232 -6.57 -8.84 14.37
C ALA A 232 -5.32 -7.96 14.36
N PHE A 233 -5.51 -6.64 14.46
CA PHE A 233 -4.45 -5.64 14.54
C PHE A 233 -4.76 -4.65 15.66
N ASN A 234 -3.74 -4.29 16.44
CA ASN A 234 -3.81 -3.25 17.45
C ASN A 234 -2.54 -2.42 17.39
N GLY A 235 -2.66 -1.16 16.98
CA GLY A 235 -1.50 -0.30 16.80
C GLY A 235 -1.78 0.95 16.00
N THR A 236 -0.71 1.51 15.44
CA THR A 236 -0.72 2.74 14.66
C THR A 236 -1.29 2.49 13.27
N SER A 237 -2.29 3.27 12.87
CA SER A 237 -2.97 3.14 11.56
C SER A 237 -1.97 3.22 10.40
N ARG A 238 -2.14 2.39 9.36
CA ARG A 238 -1.42 2.59 8.08
C ARG A 238 -2.13 3.57 7.15
N GLU A 239 -3.24 4.12 7.60
CA GLU A 239 -3.98 5.15 6.89
C GLU A 239 -3.87 6.49 7.62
N ALA A 240 -2.94 7.36 7.16
CA ALA A 240 -2.81 8.68 7.76
C ALA A 240 -4.00 9.58 7.40
N SER A 241 -4.51 10.28 8.41
CA SER A 241 -5.43 11.41 8.24
C SER A 241 -4.65 12.67 7.88
N LEU A 242 -5.01 13.34 6.77
CA LEU A 242 -4.35 14.59 6.38
C LEU A 242 -4.96 15.81 7.08
N VAL A 243 -4.19 16.43 7.97
CA VAL A 243 -4.62 17.58 8.79
C VAL A 243 -4.02 18.88 8.25
N CYS A 244 -4.80 19.95 8.19
CA CYS A 244 -4.34 21.26 7.74
C CYS A 244 -4.17 22.18 8.96
N MET A 245 -3.05 22.92 9.05
CA MET A 245 -2.79 23.85 10.16
C MET A 245 -2.55 25.30 9.70
N PRO A 246 -2.95 26.32 10.48
CA PRO A 246 -2.52 27.70 10.27
C PRO A 246 -1.00 27.85 10.50
N PRO A 247 -0.32 28.80 9.83
CA PRO A 247 -0.82 29.69 8.78
C PRO A 247 -0.81 29.04 7.38
N ALA A 248 -0.34 27.80 7.25
CA ALA A 248 -0.12 27.09 5.99
C ALA A 248 -1.42 26.57 5.34
N CYS A 249 -2.55 26.85 5.96
CA CYS A 249 -3.88 26.52 5.46
C CYS A 249 -4.72 27.78 5.35
N LYS A 250 -5.52 27.89 4.29
CA LYS A 250 -6.63 28.84 4.26
C LYS A 250 -7.93 28.05 4.48
N PRO A 251 -8.90 28.59 5.23
CA PRO A 251 -10.21 27.95 5.41
C PRO A 251 -11.08 28.04 4.12
N THR A 252 -10.45 27.98 2.95
CA THR A 252 -11.05 28.10 1.61
C THR A 252 -11.33 26.75 0.94
N GLY A 253 -11.00 25.63 1.59
CA GLY A 253 -11.35 24.28 1.15
C GLY A 253 -10.15 23.41 0.74
N VAL A 254 -10.40 22.10 0.59
CA VAL A 254 -9.38 21.05 0.38
C VAL A 254 -8.69 21.13 -0.98
N SER A 255 -9.32 21.82 -1.93
CA SER A 255 -8.85 21.98 -3.31
C SER A 255 -7.86 23.15 -3.52
N ASP A 256 -7.53 23.92 -2.48
CA ASP A 256 -6.57 25.01 -2.60
C ASP A 256 -5.13 24.45 -2.65
N VAL A 257 -4.48 24.62 -3.80
CA VAL A 257 -3.10 24.16 -4.04
C VAL A 257 -2.06 24.86 -3.16
N SER A 258 -2.43 25.97 -2.51
CA SER A 258 -1.56 26.67 -1.55
C SER A 258 -1.58 26.07 -0.14
N ASN A 259 -2.49 25.13 0.13
CA ASN A 259 -2.55 24.46 1.42
C ASN A 259 -1.39 23.47 1.62
N VAL A 260 -0.95 23.35 2.87
CA VAL A 260 -0.02 22.30 3.31
C VAL A 260 -0.73 21.37 4.30
N TRP A 261 -0.65 20.07 4.02
CA TRP A 261 -1.21 19.00 4.82
C TRP A 261 -0.15 18.31 5.68
N ILE A 262 -0.56 17.83 6.83
CA ILE A 262 0.28 17.18 7.84
C ILE A 262 -0.33 15.82 8.12
N PRO A 263 0.40 14.71 7.90
CA PRO A 263 -0.08 13.39 8.25
C PRO A 263 -0.26 13.24 9.76
N TYR A 264 -1.42 12.70 10.16
CA TYR A 264 -1.70 12.32 11.53
C TYR A 264 -2.05 10.83 11.60
N TYR A 265 -1.36 10.10 12.48
CA TYR A 265 -1.54 8.67 12.68
C TYR A 265 -2.29 8.37 13.99
N ALA A 266 -3.49 7.82 13.85
CA ALA A 266 -4.33 7.39 14.96
C ALA A 266 -3.91 6.01 15.50
N GLN A 267 -4.30 5.71 16.74
CA GLN A 267 -4.23 4.36 17.29
C GLN A 267 -5.55 3.63 17.02
N ILE A 268 -5.47 2.49 16.34
CA ILE A 268 -6.62 1.73 15.87
C ILE A 268 -6.60 0.29 16.41
N ARG A 269 -7.79 -0.32 16.42
CA ARG A 269 -7.93 -1.78 16.47
C ARG A 269 -8.76 -2.22 15.28
N GLN A 270 -8.30 -3.24 14.57
CA GLN A 270 -8.97 -3.81 13.42
C GLN A 270 -9.15 -5.32 13.60
N PHE A 271 -10.32 -5.82 13.28
CA PHE A 271 -10.59 -7.24 13.07
C PHE A 271 -10.93 -7.44 11.60
N GLY A 272 -10.30 -8.41 10.97
CA GLY A 272 -10.49 -8.74 9.56
C GLY A 272 -10.98 -10.18 9.38
N LEU A 273 -11.74 -10.38 8.31
CA LEU A 273 -12.12 -11.67 7.77
C LEU A 273 -11.89 -11.62 6.27
N ASP A 274 -11.25 -12.65 5.74
CA ASP A 274 -11.18 -12.90 4.31
C ASP A 274 -11.60 -14.35 4.04
N ALA A 275 -12.29 -14.57 2.92
CA ALA A 275 -12.72 -15.89 2.52
C ALA A 275 -12.71 -16.01 0.99
N GLN A 276 -12.29 -17.18 0.52
CA GLN A 276 -12.28 -17.52 -0.89
C GLN A 276 -12.88 -18.90 -1.11
N LEU A 277 -13.80 -19.02 -2.07
CA LEU A 277 -14.44 -20.27 -2.43
C LEU A 277 -14.19 -20.56 -3.91
N THR A 278 -13.43 -21.62 -4.18
CA THR A 278 -13.01 -22.03 -5.53
C THR A 278 -13.86 -23.22 -6.01
N LEU A 279 -14.71 -23.01 -7.02
CA LEU A 279 -15.63 -24.01 -7.57
C LEU A 279 -15.50 -24.10 -9.08
N ASP A 280 -14.69 -25.05 -9.56
CA ASP A 280 -14.38 -25.22 -10.98
C ASP A 280 -13.88 -23.88 -11.60
N ALA A 281 -14.70 -23.26 -12.47
CA ALA A 281 -14.40 -21.99 -13.11
C ALA A 281 -14.82 -20.75 -12.31
N TRP A 282 -15.51 -20.93 -11.17
CA TRP A 282 -15.96 -19.85 -10.30
C TRP A 282 -15.00 -19.65 -9.14
N LEU A 283 -14.73 -18.39 -8.84
CA LEU A 283 -14.02 -17.96 -7.65
C LEU A 283 -14.88 -16.92 -6.93
N PHE A 284 -15.35 -17.21 -5.71
CA PHE A 284 -16.06 -16.22 -4.90
C PHE A 284 -15.15 -15.69 -3.81
N LYS A 285 -15.20 -14.39 -3.57
CA LYS A 285 -14.26 -13.66 -2.72
C LYS A 285 -15.04 -12.76 -1.75
N LEU A 286 -14.58 -12.73 -0.51
CA LEU A 286 -15.08 -11.85 0.53
C LEU A 286 -13.91 -11.31 1.33
N GLU A 287 -13.89 -9.99 1.53
CA GLU A 287 -13.15 -9.35 2.60
C GLU A 287 -14.10 -8.53 3.46
N ALA A 288 -13.91 -8.54 4.76
CA ALA A 288 -14.64 -7.70 5.68
C ALA A 288 -13.73 -7.26 6.83
N MET A 289 -13.92 -6.04 7.29
CA MET A 289 -13.22 -5.55 8.48
C MET A 289 -14.12 -4.71 9.36
N HIS A 290 -13.86 -4.75 10.66
CA HIS A 290 -14.34 -3.80 11.65
C HIS A 290 -13.14 -3.06 12.24
N ARG A 291 -13.14 -1.73 12.17
CA ARG A 291 -12.06 -0.89 12.70
C ARG A 291 -12.61 0.12 13.70
N SER A 292 -11.88 0.29 14.81
CA SER A 292 -12.15 1.26 15.86
C SER A 292 -10.95 2.18 16.08
N GLY A 293 -11.20 3.39 16.58
CA GLY A 293 -10.16 4.34 17.00
C GLY A 293 -9.72 5.34 15.92
N GLU A 294 -10.20 5.18 14.69
CA GLU A 294 -9.97 6.15 13.61
C GLU A 294 -10.64 7.49 13.96
N ARG A 295 -9.99 8.60 13.62
CA ARG A 295 -10.44 9.93 14.06
C ARG A 295 -11.15 10.68 12.95
N ASN A 296 -12.39 11.11 13.21
CA ASN A 296 -13.17 11.86 12.24
C ASN A 296 -13.83 13.14 12.84
N ALA A 297 -14.08 14.13 11.98
CA ALA A 297 -14.76 15.40 12.35
C ALA A 297 -16.10 15.57 11.64
N ILE A 298 -16.75 14.45 11.34
CA ILE A 298 -18.05 14.40 10.69
C ILE A 298 -19.07 15.25 11.46
N GLY A 299 -19.76 16.16 10.77
CA GLY A 299 -20.82 16.99 11.34
C GLY A 299 -20.34 18.03 12.35
N ARG A 300 -19.03 18.31 12.38
CA ARG A 300 -18.38 19.24 13.32
C ARG A 300 -17.57 20.32 12.63
N GLU A 301 -18.01 20.72 11.44
CA GLU A 301 -17.37 21.74 10.62
C GLU A 301 -17.29 23.08 11.38
N ARG A 302 -18.34 23.42 12.15
CA ARG A 302 -18.37 24.65 12.97
C ARG A 302 -17.35 24.61 14.11
N GLU A 303 -17.25 23.49 14.83
CA GLU A 303 -16.27 23.31 15.91
C GLU A 303 -14.84 23.34 15.35
N PHE A 304 -14.63 22.71 14.20
CA PHE A 304 -13.35 22.75 13.49
C PHE A 304 -12.94 24.18 13.13
N VAL A 305 -13.83 24.97 12.53
CA VAL A 305 -13.54 26.38 12.19
C VAL A 305 -13.18 27.19 13.45
N GLN A 306 -13.91 26.98 14.55
CA GLN A 306 -13.64 27.70 15.80
C GLN A 306 -12.28 27.35 16.39
N ALA A 307 -11.95 26.07 16.53
CA ALA A 307 -10.63 25.67 17.06
C ALA A 307 -9.50 26.03 16.10
N TYR A 308 -9.74 25.96 14.79
CA TYR A 308 -8.80 26.44 13.79
C TYR A 308 -8.45 27.92 14.02
N SER A 309 -9.46 28.77 14.24
CA SER A 309 -9.26 30.18 14.55
C SER A 309 -8.47 30.39 15.85
N ALA A 310 -8.74 29.59 16.89
CA ALA A 310 -8.00 29.66 18.16
C ALA A 310 -6.52 29.26 17.99
N VAL A 311 -6.24 28.17 17.26
CA VAL A 311 -4.86 27.76 16.93
C VAL A 311 -4.16 28.83 16.09
N ALA A 312 -4.86 29.43 15.13
CA ALA A 312 -4.32 30.50 14.29
C ALA A 312 -3.97 31.76 15.09
N ALA A 313 -4.74 32.05 16.13
CA ALA A 313 -4.49 33.15 17.07
C ALA A 313 -3.40 32.82 18.11
N GLY A 314 -2.88 31.59 18.14
CA GLY A 314 -1.93 31.12 19.15
C GLY A 314 -2.57 30.86 20.52
N GLU A 315 -3.90 30.77 20.59
CA GLU A 315 -4.68 30.55 21.81
C GLU A 315 -4.82 29.06 22.14
N SER A 316 -4.49 28.16 21.22
CA SER A 316 -4.62 26.70 21.38
C SER A 316 -3.55 25.96 20.58
N GLY A 317 -3.31 24.70 20.96
CA GLY A 317 -2.31 23.84 20.32
C GLY A 317 -2.91 22.84 19.32
N PHE A 318 -2.04 22.08 18.66
CA PHE A 318 -2.45 21.00 17.76
C PHE A 318 -3.39 19.98 18.42
N ASN A 319 -3.10 19.60 19.66
CA ASN A 319 -3.89 18.62 20.40
C ASN A 319 -5.35 19.08 20.60
N ASP A 320 -5.58 20.38 20.75
CA ASP A 320 -6.92 20.94 20.89
C ASP A 320 -7.70 20.82 19.57
N LEU A 321 -7.04 21.06 18.43
CA LEU A 321 -7.62 20.86 17.10
C LEU A 321 -7.93 19.39 16.83
N ILE A 322 -7.02 18.48 17.20
CA ILE A 322 -7.21 17.03 17.04
C ILE A 322 -8.29 16.48 17.97
N SER A 323 -8.52 17.09 19.14
CA SER A 323 -9.57 16.67 20.06
C SER A 323 -10.98 16.79 19.46
N ILE A 324 -11.16 17.67 18.47
CA ILE A 324 -12.40 17.75 17.68
C ILE A 324 -12.58 16.53 16.81
N PHE A 325 -11.54 15.74 16.51
CA PHE A 325 -11.72 14.50 15.80
C PHE A 325 -11.96 13.38 16.82
N ARG A 326 -13.20 12.87 16.87
CA ARG A 326 -13.58 11.81 17.81
C ARG A 326 -13.21 10.48 17.19
N LYS A 327 -12.89 9.53 18.06
CA LYS A 327 -12.78 8.13 17.68
C LYS A 327 -14.14 7.64 17.24
N ASP A 328 -14.14 6.95 16.13
CA ASP A 328 -15.32 6.30 15.58
C ASP A 328 -14.98 4.87 15.20
N ASP A 329 -16.04 4.07 15.12
CA ASP A 329 -15.97 2.67 14.76
C ASP A 329 -16.74 2.48 13.46
N TYR A 330 -16.24 1.61 12.60
CA TYR A 330 -16.81 1.42 11.27
C TYR A 330 -16.56 0.03 10.72
N VAL A 331 -17.37 -0.35 9.75
CA VAL A 331 -17.30 -1.61 9.02
C VAL A 331 -17.13 -1.35 7.54
N ALA A 332 -16.25 -2.11 6.90
CA ALA A 332 -16.10 -2.14 5.45
C ALA A 332 -16.08 -3.59 4.96
N ALA A 333 -16.52 -3.80 3.71
CA ALA A 333 -16.50 -5.11 3.07
C ALA A 333 -16.30 -5.01 1.56
N VAL A 334 -15.65 -6.02 0.99
CA VAL A 334 -15.60 -6.28 -0.45
C VAL A 334 -16.23 -7.64 -0.70
N VAL A 335 -17.21 -7.69 -1.59
CA VAL A 335 -17.85 -8.94 -2.00
C VAL A 335 -17.75 -9.06 -3.50
N GLY A 336 -17.19 -10.17 -3.99
CA GLY A 336 -16.97 -10.32 -5.41
C GLY A 336 -16.81 -11.74 -5.87
N GLY A 337 -16.56 -11.87 -7.16
CA GLY A 337 -16.18 -13.13 -7.75
C GLY A 337 -15.64 -13.00 -9.17
N GLU A 338 -15.03 -14.08 -9.61
CA GLU A 338 -14.50 -14.26 -10.95
C GLU A 338 -15.12 -15.50 -11.59
N TYR A 339 -15.32 -15.42 -12.92
CA TYR A 339 -15.62 -16.58 -13.74
C TYR A 339 -14.65 -16.66 -14.91
N THR A 340 -14.00 -17.82 -15.08
CA THR A 340 -13.04 -18.05 -16.18
C THR A 340 -13.65 -18.87 -17.31
N PHE A 341 -13.67 -18.30 -18.52
CA PHE A 341 -13.92 -19.03 -19.74
C PHE A 341 -12.61 -19.63 -20.26
N TYR A 342 -12.49 -20.95 -20.18
CA TYR A 342 -11.29 -21.63 -20.66
C TYR A 342 -11.31 -21.86 -22.17
N SER A 343 -10.13 -21.79 -22.79
CA SER A 343 -9.88 -22.15 -24.19
C SER A 343 -10.84 -21.47 -25.18
N VAL A 344 -11.02 -20.15 -25.01
CA VAL A 344 -11.98 -19.37 -25.81
C VAL A 344 -11.65 -19.45 -27.29
N PHE A 345 -12.69 -19.51 -28.12
CA PHE A 345 -12.60 -19.62 -29.58
C PHE A 345 -11.77 -20.82 -30.09
N GLY A 346 -11.63 -21.88 -29.28
CA GLY A 346 -10.82 -23.05 -29.61
C GLY A 346 -9.31 -22.79 -29.59
N SER A 347 -8.89 -21.71 -28.93
CA SER A 347 -7.48 -21.36 -28.70
C SER A 347 -7.01 -21.83 -27.32
N ALA A 348 -5.75 -21.59 -26.97
CA ALA A 348 -5.25 -21.77 -25.62
C ALA A 348 -5.65 -20.63 -24.67
N ALA A 349 -6.19 -19.52 -25.19
CA ALA A 349 -6.47 -18.33 -24.40
C ALA A 349 -7.67 -18.53 -23.47
N ASP A 350 -7.61 -17.87 -22.32
CA ASP A 350 -8.67 -17.84 -21.32
C ASP A 350 -9.17 -16.40 -21.11
N VAL A 351 -10.44 -16.27 -20.72
CA VAL A 351 -11.04 -14.98 -20.37
C VAL A 351 -11.65 -15.05 -18.98
N GLY A 352 -11.07 -14.33 -18.04
CA GLY A 352 -11.64 -14.09 -16.71
C GLY A 352 -12.57 -12.88 -16.72
N LEU A 353 -13.77 -13.00 -16.16
CA LEU A 353 -14.65 -11.88 -15.85
C LEU A 353 -14.69 -11.68 -14.34
N LEU A 354 -14.38 -10.49 -13.86
CA LEU A 354 -14.28 -10.15 -12.45
C LEU A 354 -15.34 -9.11 -12.10
N ALA A 355 -15.97 -9.25 -10.94
CA ALA A 355 -16.87 -8.23 -10.41
C ALA A 355 -16.77 -8.18 -8.89
N GLU A 356 -16.64 -6.97 -8.35
CA GLU A 356 -16.62 -6.73 -6.91
C GLU A 356 -17.50 -5.54 -6.55
N TRP A 357 -18.14 -5.63 -5.39
CA TRP A 357 -18.84 -4.53 -4.74
C TRP A 357 -18.12 -4.16 -3.45
N ASN A 358 -17.82 -2.87 -3.32
CA ASN A 358 -17.11 -2.29 -2.21
C ASN A 358 -18.08 -1.52 -1.32
N TYR A 359 -18.02 -1.77 -0.01
CA TYR A 359 -18.89 -1.17 0.99
C TYR A 359 -18.09 -0.57 2.15
N ASP A 360 -18.45 0.63 2.60
CA ASP A 360 -17.94 1.26 3.83
C ASP A 360 -19.06 2.06 4.52
N ASP A 361 -19.40 1.72 5.76
CA ASP A 361 -20.57 2.27 6.49
C ASP A 361 -20.37 3.72 7.00
N ARG A 362 -19.13 4.21 7.03
CA ARG A 362 -18.85 5.64 7.20
C ARG A 362 -19.52 6.40 6.07
N GLY A 363 -19.52 5.80 4.87
CA GLY A 363 -19.93 6.41 3.62
C GLY A 363 -19.33 7.80 3.44
N ARG A 364 -20.12 8.67 2.82
CA ARG A 364 -19.80 10.09 2.53
C ARG A 364 -19.57 10.96 3.77
N ARG A 365 -19.87 10.46 4.97
CA ARG A 365 -19.72 11.23 6.20
C ARG A 365 -18.25 11.45 6.53
N ALA A 366 -17.34 10.59 6.08
CA ALA A 366 -15.89 10.77 6.22
C ALA A 366 -15.37 11.94 5.36
N LEU A 367 -15.60 13.18 5.83
CA LEU A 367 -15.06 14.40 5.21
C LEU A 367 -13.52 14.41 5.22
N PRO A 368 -12.89 15.33 4.47
CA PRO A 368 -12.22 15.17 3.17
C PRO A 368 -10.79 14.60 3.28
N ARG A 369 -10.48 13.84 4.33
CA ARG A 369 -9.14 13.34 4.66
C ARG A 369 -8.89 11.91 4.22
N ARG A 370 -9.84 11.34 3.47
CA ARG A 370 -9.71 10.01 2.87
C ARG A 370 -8.54 10.01 1.90
N GLN A 371 -7.81 8.91 1.93
CA GLN A 371 -6.78 8.61 0.96
C GLN A 371 -7.41 8.53 -0.44
N PRO A 372 -6.65 8.70 -1.52
CA PRO A 372 -7.17 8.77 -2.87
C PRO A 372 -7.75 7.44 -3.41
N MET A 373 -8.12 6.47 -2.55
CA MET A 373 -8.52 5.11 -2.95
C MET A 373 -9.60 4.47 -2.06
N THR A 374 -10.23 5.21 -1.14
CA THR A 374 -11.26 4.58 -0.29
C THR A 374 -12.56 4.40 -1.07
N LEU A 375 -12.89 3.15 -1.39
CA LEU A 375 -14.16 2.79 -2.00
C LEU A 375 -15.22 2.65 -0.89
N ASP A 376 -16.44 3.14 -1.11
CA ASP A 376 -17.53 3.13 -0.12
C ASP A 376 -18.83 2.49 -0.60
N ASN A 377 -19.17 2.64 -1.88
CA ASN A 377 -20.32 2.04 -2.52
C ASN A 377 -20.03 1.97 -4.02
N ASP A 378 -18.93 1.30 -4.34
CA ASP A 378 -18.33 1.28 -5.65
C ASP A 378 -18.37 -0.12 -6.23
N PHE A 379 -18.55 -0.20 -7.55
CA PHE A 379 -18.44 -1.44 -8.30
C PHE A 379 -17.15 -1.44 -9.10
N PHE A 380 -16.39 -2.52 -8.96
CA PHE A 380 -15.26 -2.87 -9.82
C PHE A 380 -15.72 -3.97 -10.77
N ILE A 381 -15.52 -3.79 -12.07
CA ILE A 381 -15.87 -4.77 -13.09
C ILE A 381 -14.67 -4.91 -14.02
N GLY A 382 -14.12 -6.11 -14.12
CA GLY A 382 -12.92 -6.40 -14.88
C GLY A 382 -13.12 -7.51 -15.91
N ALA A 383 -12.28 -7.48 -16.94
CA ALA A 383 -12.05 -8.61 -17.83
C ALA A 383 -10.54 -8.79 -17.99
N ARG A 384 -10.07 -10.02 -17.75
CA ARG A 384 -8.69 -10.45 -17.96
C ARG A 384 -8.64 -11.40 -19.15
N PHE A 385 -7.83 -11.09 -20.15
CA PHE A 385 -7.57 -11.95 -21.29
C PHE A 385 -6.15 -12.49 -21.17
N ALA A 386 -6.03 -13.76 -20.80
CA ALA A 386 -4.76 -14.47 -20.74
C ALA A 386 -4.57 -15.24 -22.05
N PHE A 387 -3.52 -14.93 -22.81
CA PHE A 387 -3.28 -15.62 -24.09
C PHE A 387 -2.73 -17.04 -23.90
N ASN A 388 -2.23 -17.36 -22.70
CA ASN A 388 -1.55 -18.61 -22.36
C ASN A 388 -0.44 -18.98 -23.37
N ASP A 389 0.27 -17.97 -23.87
CA ASP A 389 1.45 -18.15 -24.72
C ASP A 389 2.72 -18.26 -23.88
N VAL A 390 3.83 -18.71 -24.50
CA VAL A 390 5.14 -18.84 -23.81
C VAL A 390 5.65 -17.48 -23.31
N GLN A 391 5.15 -16.38 -23.86
CA GLN A 391 5.50 -15.02 -23.44
C GLN A 391 4.65 -14.51 -22.28
N SER A 392 3.70 -15.31 -21.76
CA SER A 392 2.79 -14.92 -20.67
C SER A 392 2.07 -13.62 -20.96
N THR A 393 1.52 -13.49 -22.17
CA THR A 393 0.82 -12.27 -22.59
C THR A 393 -0.53 -12.18 -21.89
N GLU A 394 -0.80 -11.04 -21.29
CA GLU A 394 -2.05 -10.73 -20.61
C GLU A 394 -2.51 -9.32 -20.95
N ILE A 395 -3.82 -9.14 -21.07
CA ILE A 395 -4.48 -7.83 -21.09
C ILE A 395 -5.57 -7.85 -20.03
N THR A 396 -5.53 -6.88 -19.12
CA THR A 396 -6.59 -6.66 -18.14
C THR A 396 -7.23 -5.32 -18.40
N ALA A 397 -8.57 -5.28 -18.45
CA ALA A 397 -9.32 -4.03 -18.51
C ALA A 397 -10.31 -3.98 -17.36
N ALA A 398 -10.28 -2.92 -16.57
CA ALA A 398 -11.08 -2.77 -15.37
C ALA A 398 -11.80 -1.43 -15.33
N PHE A 399 -13.08 -1.47 -14.97
CA PHE A 399 -13.94 -0.30 -14.83
C PHE A 399 -14.36 -0.17 -13.37
N LEU A 400 -14.10 0.98 -12.78
CA LEU A 400 -14.55 1.33 -11.44
C LEU A 400 -15.61 2.43 -11.54
N THR A 401 -16.73 2.26 -10.84
CA THR A 401 -17.79 3.26 -10.78
C THR A 401 -18.37 3.38 -9.38
N ASP A 402 -18.57 4.60 -8.93
CA ASP A 402 -19.31 4.91 -7.71
C ASP A 402 -20.82 4.75 -8.01
N ALA A 403 -21.55 3.96 -7.23
CA ALA A 403 -23.00 3.78 -7.39
C ALA A 403 -23.82 4.98 -6.87
N SER A 404 -23.18 5.85 -6.07
CA SER A 404 -23.72 7.02 -5.41
C SER A 404 -23.35 8.35 -6.09
N ARG A 405 -22.32 8.38 -6.94
CA ARG A 405 -21.83 9.60 -7.62
C ARG A 405 -21.46 9.35 -9.08
N ASP A 406 -21.21 10.44 -9.81
CA ASP A 406 -20.66 10.36 -11.17
C ASP A 406 -19.12 10.34 -11.14
N THR A 407 -18.56 9.29 -10.51
CA THR A 407 -17.12 9.00 -10.53
C THR A 407 -16.90 7.68 -11.26
N ARG A 408 -16.11 7.70 -12.34
CA ARG A 408 -15.85 6.56 -13.23
C ARG A 408 -14.41 6.57 -13.73
N THR A 409 -13.73 5.45 -13.59
CA THR A 409 -12.38 5.25 -14.12
C THR A 409 -12.28 3.96 -14.91
N LEU A 410 -11.41 3.96 -15.93
CA LEU A 410 -11.09 2.80 -16.74
C LEU A 410 -9.57 2.57 -16.67
N GLY A 411 -9.17 1.43 -16.12
CA GLY A 411 -7.80 0.92 -16.18
C GLY A 411 -7.66 -0.08 -17.32
N VAL A 412 -6.54 -0.03 -18.03
CA VAL A 412 -6.12 -1.08 -18.96
C VAL A 412 -4.66 -1.38 -18.71
N GLU A 413 -4.34 -2.64 -18.49
CA GLU A 413 -3.00 -3.15 -18.25
C GLU A 413 -2.65 -4.18 -19.33
N PHE A 414 -1.39 -4.19 -19.73
CA PHE A 414 -0.82 -5.12 -20.69
C PHE A 414 0.54 -5.60 -20.19
N ASP A 415 0.71 -6.91 -20.15
CA ASP A 415 1.92 -7.58 -19.70
C ASP A 415 2.39 -8.56 -20.75
N ARG A 416 3.71 -8.55 -21.04
CA ARG A 416 4.32 -9.53 -21.93
C ARG A 416 5.83 -9.65 -21.71
N ARG A 417 6.32 -10.89 -21.70
CA ARG A 417 7.75 -11.18 -21.84
C ARG A 417 8.21 -11.00 -23.30
N LEU A 418 9.19 -10.13 -23.52
CA LEU A 418 9.78 -9.88 -24.84
C LEU A 418 10.88 -10.90 -25.17
N PHE A 419 11.75 -11.18 -24.19
CA PHE A 419 12.86 -12.15 -24.24
C PHE A 419 13.05 -12.76 -22.84
N ASP A 420 13.93 -13.75 -22.68
CA ASP A 420 14.11 -14.48 -21.42
C ASP A 420 14.28 -13.57 -20.18
N GLN A 421 15.04 -12.49 -20.31
CA GLN A 421 15.33 -11.54 -19.23
C GLN A 421 14.56 -10.21 -19.36
N TRP A 422 13.75 -10.01 -20.41
CA TRP A 422 13.11 -8.72 -20.68
C TRP A 422 11.60 -8.84 -20.71
N SER A 423 10.92 -8.01 -19.91
CA SER A 423 9.47 -7.87 -19.84
C SER A 423 9.04 -6.44 -20.18
N LEU A 424 7.85 -6.33 -20.74
CA LEU A 424 7.15 -5.07 -20.99
C LEU A 424 5.85 -5.08 -20.19
N HIS A 425 5.68 -4.07 -19.36
CA HIS A 425 4.42 -3.73 -18.72
C HIS A 425 3.96 -2.38 -19.26
N ALA A 426 2.67 -2.25 -19.58
CA ALA A 426 2.07 -0.99 -20.00
C ALA A 426 0.70 -0.81 -19.33
N GLU A 427 0.45 0.38 -18.82
CA GLU A 427 -0.79 0.73 -18.14
C GLU A 427 -1.39 1.99 -18.77
N ALA A 428 -2.72 2.03 -18.85
CA ALA A 428 -3.47 3.24 -19.09
C ALA A 428 -4.55 3.41 -18.02
N ASN A 429 -4.47 4.49 -17.25
CA ASN A 429 -5.52 4.88 -16.33
C ASN A 429 -6.28 6.08 -16.89
N MET A 430 -7.55 5.89 -17.21
CA MET A 430 -8.41 6.91 -17.78
C MET A 430 -9.47 7.33 -16.77
N ILE A 431 -9.47 8.62 -16.46
CA ILE A 431 -10.51 9.24 -15.61
C ILE A 431 -11.61 9.76 -16.53
N LEU A 432 -12.77 9.10 -16.51
CA LEU A 432 -13.89 9.41 -17.40
C LEU A 432 -14.80 10.49 -16.80
N SER A 433 -15.10 10.37 -15.51
CA SER A 433 -15.79 11.38 -14.72
C SER A 433 -15.31 11.33 -13.27
N ILE A 434 -15.30 12.47 -12.59
CA ILE A 434 -15.20 12.55 -11.13
C ILE A 434 -16.21 13.58 -10.66
N ASP A 435 -16.99 13.21 -9.66
CA ASP A 435 -17.97 14.10 -9.04
C ASP A 435 -17.27 15.32 -8.41
N PRO A 436 -17.75 16.57 -8.64
CA PRO A 436 -17.14 17.78 -8.07
C PRO A 436 -17.05 17.84 -6.55
N LEU A 437 -17.88 17.06 -5.85
CA LEU A 437 -17.89 16.95 -4.40
C LEU A 437 -16.98 15.83 -3.90
N ASP A 438 -16.29 15.11 -4.79
CA ASP A 438 -15.31 14.07 -4.43
C ASP A 438 -13.98 14.71 -4.05
N VAL A 439 -13.31 14.15 -3.04
CA VAL A 439 -11.96 14.57 -2.64
C VAL A 439 -10.94 14.35 -3.74
N GLN A 440 -11.16 13.35 -4.60
CA GLN A 440 -10.33 13.02 -5.75
C GLN A 440 -10.56 13.97 -6.93
N TYR A 441 -11.56 14.87 -6.89
CA TYR A 441 -11.89 15.76 -8.02
C TYR A 441 -10.69 16.57 -8.51
N VAL A 442 -9.75 16.86 -7.63
CA VAL A 442 -8.48 17.53 -7.95
C VAL A 442 -7.69 16.73 -8.98
N GLY A 443 -7.61 15.41 -8.82
CA GLY A 443 -6.90 14.47 -9.69
C GLY A 443 -7.61 14.17 -11.02
N ARG A 444 -8.78 14.78 -11.31
CA ARG A 444 -9.57 14.51 -12.52
C ARG A 444 -8.83 14.70 -13.86
N ARG A 445 -7.66 15.35 -13.82
CA ARG A 445 -6.79 15.60 -14.98
C ARG A 445 -5.53 14.75 -15.02
N ASP A 446 -5.44 13.77 -14.14
CA ASP A 446 -4.24 12.96 -13.97
C ASP A 446 -4.38 11.56 -14.56
N GLY A 447 -5.35 11.32 -15.45
CA GLY A 447 -5.32 10.13 -16.30
C GLY A 447 -4.00 10.06 -17.08
N PHE A 448 -3.44 8.85 -17.22
CA PHE A 448 -2.10 8.64 -17.72
C PHE A 448 -1.96 7.38 -18.56
N PHE A 449 -0.86 7.34 -19.32
CA PHE A 449 -0.31 6.15 -19.94
C PHE A 449 1.09 5.95 -19.36
N GLU A 450 1.40 4.72 -18.98
CA GLU A 450 2.69 4.34 -18.42
C GLU A 450 3.22 3.11 -19.15
N PHE A 451 4.55 3.03 -19.29
CA PHE A 451 5.23 1.82 -19.72
C PHE A 451 6.47 1.59 -18.87
N HIS A 452 6.78 0.32 -18.66
CA HIS A 452 7.97 -0.17 -17.99
C HIS A 452 8.64 -1.20 -18.88
N LEU A 453 9.92 -0.98 -19.17
CA LEU A 453 10.78 -2.00 -19.77
C LEU A 453 11.70 -2.52 -18.69
N GLU A 454 11.50 -3.76 -18.29
CA GLU A 454 12.18 -4.38 -17.16
C GLU A 454 13.17 -5.44 -17.63
N TYR A 455 14.36 -5.42 -17.04
CA TYR A 455 15.42 -6.41 -17.17
C TYR A 455 15.60 -7.15 -15.85
N ASN A 456 15.49 -8.48 -15.88
CA ASN A 456 15.68 -9.37 -14.75
C ASN A 456 17.01 -10.14 -14.87
N PHE A 457 17.84 -10.11 -13.83
CA PHE A 457 19.16 -10.76 -13.80
C PHE A 457 19.32 -11.81 -12.72
#